data_AF-A0A522WL12-F1
#
_entry.id   AF-A0A522WL12-F1
#
_cell.length_a   1.000
_cell.length_b   1.000
_cell.length_c   1.000
_cell.angle_alpha   90.00
_cell.angle_beta   90.00
_cell.angle_gamma   90.00
#
_symmetry.space_group_name_H-M   'P 1'
#
loop_
_entity.id
_entity.type
_entity.pdbx_description
1 polymer ?
#
loop_
_entity_poly.entity_id
_entity_poly.type
_entity_poly.pdbx_seq_one_letter_code
_entity_poly.pdbx_strand_id
1 'polypeptide(L)'
;MDDRIIGTGAAPSNPPATREECQRRLADLKDEIAAIRTEIAAADMDRQAGDKRMDARWYHRARTALRHRQREAAEIAVLMSRLPGRKDALKDVLIAMFREGHDDAGWGAVMDEAHRRLDMRGAA
;
A
#
# COMPACT_ATOMS: atom_id res chain seq x y z
N MET A 1 -29.31 -21.98 -3.74
CA MET A 1 -28.72 -20.69 -4.17
C MET A 1 -27.48 -20.54 -3.32
N ASP A 2 -26.29 -20.73 -3.89
CA ASP A 2 -25.05 -20.71 -3.12
C ASP A 2 -24.73 -19.29 -2.66
N ASP A 3 -24.79 -19.09 -1.35
CA ASP A 3 -24.25 -17.93 -0.62
C ASP A 3 -22.72 -17.97 -0.67
N ARG A 4 -22.13 -17.84 -1.86
CA ARG A 4 -20.71 -17.50 -1.99
C ARG A 4 -20.54 -16.06 -1.53
N ILE A 5 -20.17 -15.92 -0.26
CA ILE A 5 -19.91 -14.68 0.46
C ILE A 5 -18.72 -13.98 -0.21
N ILE A 6 -18.97 -13.20 -1.26
CA ILE A 6 -18.04 -12.15 -1.64
C ILE A 6 -18.10 -11.17 -0.48
N GLY A 7 -17.16 -11.31 0.46
CA GLY A 7 -17.08 -10.50 1.65
C GLY A 7 -17.20 -9.02 1.31
N THR A 8 -18.37 -8.46 1.62
CA THR A 8 -18.69 -7.04 1.54
C THR A 8 -18.06 -6.31 2.73
N GLY A 9 -16.78 -6.57 3.01
CA GLY A 9 -16.00 -5.75 3.94
C GLY A 9 -16.03 -4.33 3.40
N ALA A 10 -16.83 -3.48 4.04
CA ALA A 10 -16.91 -2.07 3.70
C ALA A 10 -15.51 -1.48 3.85
N ALA A 11 -14.99 -0.88 2.77
CA ALA A 11 -13.71 -0.20 2.83
C ALA A 11 -13.77 0.90 3.91
N PRO A 12 -12.73 1.08 4.72
CA PRO A 12 -12.70 2.18 5.68
C PRO A 12 -12.88 3.50 4.91
N SER A 13 -13.85 4.32 5.35
CA SER A 13 -14.27 5.56 4.67
C SER A 13 -13.17 6.63 4.58
N ASN A 14 -12.05 6.45 5.28
CA ASN A 14 -10.93 7.39 5.29
C ASN A 14 -9.67 6.73 4.74
N PRO A 15 -8.95 7.39 3.82
CA PRO A 15 -7.67 6.88 3.34
C PRO A 15 -6.67 6.78 4.51
N PRO A 16 -5.81 5.75 4.54
CA PRO A 16 -4.81 5.61 5.60
C PRO A 16 -3.86 6.80 5.62
N ALA A 17 -3.61 7.35 6.81
CA ALA A 17 -2.80 8.57 6.99
C ALA A 17 -1.33 8.25 7.26
N THR A 18 -1.03 7.05 7.75
CA THR A 18 0.33 6.61 8.07
C THR A 18 0.82 5.47 7.18
N ARG A 19 2.14 5.32 7.08
CA ARG A 19 2.75 4.20 6.33
C ARG A 19 2.39 2.85 6.95
N GLU A 20 2.25 2.77 8.27
CA GLU A 20 1.85 1.55 8.97
C GLU A 20 0.40 1.16 8.64
N GLU A 21 -0.52 2.14 8.62
CA GLU A 21 -1.90 1.91 8.18
C GLU A 21 -1.97 1.50 6.70
N CYS A 22 -1.15 2.11 5.83
CA CYS A 22 -1.04 1.69 4.44
C CYS A 22 -0.54 0.25 4.32
N GLN A 23 0.48 -0.14 5.09
CA GLN A 23 1.01 -1.50 5.10
C GLN A 23 -0.04 -2.52 5.54
N ARG A 24 -0.76 -2.22 6.62
CA ARG A 24 -1.85 -3.06 7.13
C ARG A 24 -2.95 -3.22 6.08
N ARG A 25 -3.44 -2.11 5.52
CA ARG A 25 -4.48 -2.13 4.49
C ARG A 25 -4.03 -2.88 3.23
N LEU A 26 -2.76 -2.75 2.85
CA LEU A 26 -2.21 -3.49 1.71
C LEU A 26 -2.11 -5.00 1.99
N ALA A 27 -1.82 -5.41 3.23
CA ALA A 27 -1.85 -6.81 3.62
C ALA A 27 -3.28 -7.37 3.54
N ASP A 28 -4.26 -6.67 4.13
CA ASP A 28 -5.68 -7.06 4.07
C ASP A 28 -6.16 -7.21 2.61
N LEU A 29 -5.83 -6.24 1.75
CA LEU A 29 -6.20 -6.28 0.33
C LEU A 29 -5.54 -7.46 -0.41
N LYS A 30 -4.30 -7.83 -0.06
CA LYS A 30 -3.64 -9.01 -0.64
C LYS A 30 -4.34 -10.30 -0.25
N ASP A 31 -4.76 -10.40 1.01
CA ASP A 31 -5.48 -11.57 1.51
C ASP A 31 -6.87 -11.69 0.86
N GLU A 32 -7.59 -10.57 0.73
CA GLU A 32 -8.88 -10.52 0.01
C GLU A 32 -8.72 -10.89 -1.48
N ILE A 33 -7.68 -10.38 -2.16
CA ILE A 33 -7.37 -10.73 -3.54
C ILE A 33 -7.07 -12.23 -3.67
N ALA A 34 -6.29 -12.78 -2.73
CA ALA A 34 -5.96 -14.21 -2.71
C ALA A 34 -7.22 -15.06 -2.50
N ALA A 35 -8.10 -14.68 -1.57
CA ALA A 35 -9.37 -15.36 -1.32
C ALA A 35 -10.25 -15.40 -2.58
N ILE A 36 -10.45 -14.27 -3.26
CA ILE A 36 -11.25 -14.21 -4.51
C ILE A 36 -10.64 -15.10 -5.60
N ARG A 37 -9.30 -15.11 -5.73
CA ARG A 37 -8.62 -15.98 -6.70
C ARG A 37 -8.82 -17.47 -6.38
N THR A 38 -8.74 -17.83 -5.11
CA THR A 38 -8.99 -19.20 -4.65
C THR A 38 -10.43 -19.64 -4.94
N GLU A 39 -11.43 -18.79 -4.70
CA GLU A 39 -12.83 -19.09 -5.04
C GLU A 39 -13.05 -19.27 -6.54
N ILE A 40 -12.44 -18.41 -7.37
CA ILE A 40 -12.50 -18.54 -8.82
C ILE A 40 -11.87 -19.87 -9.27
N ALA A 41 -10.71 -20.22 -8.72
CA ALA A 41 -10.04 -21.48 -9.04
C ALA A 41 -10.86 -22.69 -8.59
N ALA A 42 -11.45 -22.67 -7.40
CA ALA A 42 -12.31 -23.74 -6.90
C ALA A 42 -13.55 -23.95 -7.80
N ALA A 43 -14.24 -22.87 -8.16
CA ALA A 43 -15.38 -22.96 -9.07
C ALA A 43 -14.99 -23.45 -10.47
N ASP A 44 -13.77 -23.12 -10.93
CA ASP A 44 -13.27 -23.63 -12.21
C ASP A 44 -12.94 -25.13 -12.13
N MET A 45 -12.37 -25.61 -11.02
CA MET A 45 -12.18 -27.05 -10.79
C MET A 45 -13.52 -27.80 -10.77
N ASP A 46 -14.54 -27.28 -10.09
CA ASP A 46 -15.89 -27.87 -10.09
C ASP A 46 -16.47 -28.00 -11.50
N ARG A 47 -16.30 -26.94 -12.32
CA ARG A 47 -16.72 -26.90 -13.73
C ARG A 47 -15.97 -27.90 -14.59
N GLN A 48 -14.70 -28.16 -14.29
CA GLN A 48 -13.89 -29.14 -15.01
C GLN A 48 -14.20 -30.59 -14.58
N ALA A 49 -14.51 -30.79 -13.30
CA ALA A 49 -14.75 -32.12 -12.71
C ALA A 49 -16.14 -32.69 -13.03
N GLY A 50 -17.14 -31.83 -13.18
CA GLY A 50 -18.47 -32.21 -13.60
C GLY A 50 -19.02 -31.18 -14.58
N ASP A 51 -19.80 -31.64 -15.55
CA ASP A 51 -20.38 -30.88 -16.68
C ASP A 51 -21.36 -29.74 -16.28
N LYS A 52 -21.19 -29.15 -15.09
CA LYS A 52 -21.93 -27.99 -14.58
C LYS A 52 -21.30 -26.71 -15.12
N ARG A 53 -22.12 -25.93 -15.81
CA ARG A 53 -21.74 -24.58 -16.25
C ARG A 53 -21.53 -23.67 -15.05
N MET A 54 -20.44 -22.91 -15.07
CA MET A 54 -20.16 -21.87 -14.09
C MET A 54 -21.20 -20.74 -14.18
N ASP A 55 -21.68 -20.26 -13.03
CA ASP A 55 -22.59 -19.12 -12.97
C ASP A 55 -21.88 -17.86 -13.48
N ALA A 56 -22.30 -17.39 -14.65
CA ALA A 56 -21.75 -16.21 -15.31
C ALA A 56 -21.94 -14.92 -14.49
N ARG A 57 -23.05 -14.77 -13.76
CA ARG A 57 -23.31 -13.58 -12.94
C ARG A 57 -22.38 -13.57 -11.73
N TRP A 58 -22.23 -14.70 -11.06
CA TRP A 58 -21.26 -14.85 -9.98
C TRP A 58 -19.83 -14.58 -10.47
N TYR A 59 -19.41 -15.20 -11.57
CA TYR A 59 -18.04 -15.02 -12.11
C TYR A 59 -17.77 -13.56 -12.50
N HIS A 60 -18.73 -12.89 -13.11
CA HIS A 60 -18.61 -11.47 -13.41
C HIS A 60 -18.46 -10.61 -12.15
N ARG A 61 -19.27 -10.86 -11.11
CA ARG A 61 -19.14 -10.18 -9.81
C ARG A 61 -17.78 -10.43 -9.17
N ALA A 62 -17.30 -11.67 -9.14
CA ALA A 62 -15.99 -12.02 -8.60
C ALA A 62 -14.85 -11.30 -9.34
N ARG A 63 -14.89 -11.24 -10.67
CA ARG A 63 -13.90 -10.48 -11.46
C ARG A 63 -13.96 -8.99 -11.20
N THR A 64 -15.14 -8.41 -11.04
CA THR A 64 -15.30 -7.00 -10.74
C THR A 64 -14.77 -6.68 -9.35
N ALA A 65 -15.07 -7.50 -8.34
CA ALA A 65 -14.50 -7.39 -7.00
C ALA A 65 -12.96 -7.48 -7.05
N LEU A 66 -12.40 -8.46 -7.76
CA LEU A 66 -10.96 -8.62 -7.93
C LEU A 66 -10.29 -7.36 -8.51
N ARG A 67 -10.86 -6.80 -9.59
CA ARG A 67 -10.34 -5.57 -10.20
C ARG A 67 -10.40 -4.39 -9.23
N HIS A 68 -11.49 -4.24 -8.48
CA HIS A 68 -11.61 -3.17 -7.49
C HIS A 68 -10.54 -3.28 -6.40
N ARG A 69 -10.33 -4.47 -5.82
CA ARG A 69 -9.32 -4.68 -4.78
C ARG A 69 -7.89 -4.51 -5.30
N GLN A 70 -7.61 -4.94 -6.53
CA GLN A 70 -6.30 -4.70 -7.17
C GLN A 70 -6.04 -3.21 -7.39
N ARG A 71 -7.06 -2.46 -7.82
CA ARG A 71 -6.96 -1.00 -7.99
C ARG A 71 -6.72 -0.31 -6.66
N GLU A 72 -7.50 -0.65 -5.63
CA GLU A 72 -7.31 -0.09 -4.29
C GLU A 72 -5.91 -0.39 -3.75
N ALA A 73 -5.41 -1.62 -3.93
CA ALA A 73 -4.06 -1.99 -3.52
C ALA A 73 -2.97 -1.15 -4.22
N ALA A 74 -3.15 -0.86 -5.52
CA ALA A 74 -2.26 0.02 -6.26
C ALA A 74 -2.32 1.47 -5.76
N GLU A 75 -3.51 1.98 -5.48
CA GLU A 75 -3.72 3.33 -4.92
C GLU A 75 -3.07 3.47 -3.54
N ILE A 76 -3.23 2.48 -2.65
CA ILE A 76 -2.58 2.44 -1.34
C ILE A 76 -1.05 2.36 -1.47
N ALA A 77 -0.53 1.57 -2.42
CA ALA A 77 0.91 1.49 -2.64
C ALA A 77 1.50 2.85 -3.08
N VAL A 78 0.80 3.59 -3.95
CA VAL A 78 1.19 4.94 -4.36
C VAL A 78 1.15 5.89 -3.16
N LEU A 79 0.06 5.88 -2.38
CA LEU A 79 -0.04 6.71 -1.17
C LEU A 79 1.11 6.44 -0.19
N MET A 80 1.39 5.16 0.08
CA MET A 80 2.47 4.74 0.97
C MET A 80 3.85 5.27 0.55
N SER A 81 4.11 5.35 -0.75
CA SER A 81 5.38 5.86 -1.29
C SER A 81 5.57 7.37 -1.05
N ARG A 82 4.48 8.12 -0.86
CA ARG A 82 4.48 9.56 -0.57
C ARG A 82 4.57 9.87 0.92
N LEU A 83 4.27 8.90 1.78
CA LEU A 83 4.31 9.09 3.23
C LEU A 83 5.74 8.95 3.77
N PRO A 84 6.13 9.75 4.78
CA PRO A 84 7.41 9.65 5.46
C PRO A 84 7.68 8.21 5.91
N GLY A 85 8.89 7.73 5.63
CA GLY A 85 9.33 6.41 6.04
C GLY A 85 10.09 6.43 7.36
N ARG A 86 10.46 5.24 7.86
CA ARG A 86 11.41 5.07 8.96
C ARG A 86 12.71 5.84 8.75
N LYS A 87 13.18 5.91 7.50
CA LYS A 87 14.40 6.66 7.15
C LYS A 87 14.24 8.15 7.40
N ASP A 88 13.06 8.72 7.13
CA ASP A 88 12.82 10.14 7.34
C ASP A 88 12.71 10.44 8.84
N ALA A 89 11.97 9.62 9.59
CA ALA A 89 11.96 9.70 11.06
C ALA A 89 13.36 9.56 11.68
N LEU A 90 14.22 8.68 11.13
CA LEU A 90 15.61 8.57 11.57
C LEU A 90 16.40 9.86 11.27
N LYS A 91 16.23 10.47 10.09
CA LYS A 91 16.88 11.75 9.79
C LYS A 91 16.43 12.83 10.77
N ASP A 92 15.14 12.89 11.09
CA ASP A 92 14.61 13.89 12.03
C ASP A 92 15.23 13.72 13.43
N VAL A 93 15.35 12.49 13.92
CA VAL A 93 16.03 12.18 15.19
C VAL A 93 17.51 12.55 15.15
N LEU A 94 18.22 12.22 14.06
CA LEU A 94 19.62 12.58 13.89
C LEU A 94 19.82 14.10 13.83
N ILE A 95 18.93 14.82 13.13
CA ILE A 95 18.94 16.28 13.04
C ILE A 95 18.74 16.88 14.44
N ALA A 96 17.75 16.40 15.20
CA ALA A 96 17.51 16.87 16.55
C ALA A 96 18.73 16.64 17.47
N MET A 97 19.26 15.42 17.49
CA MET A 97 20.44 15.06 18.29
C MET A 97 21.68 15.91 17.91
N PHE A 98 21.90 16.15 16.63
CA PHE A 98 23.04 16.94 16.18
C PHE A 98 22.86 18.44 16.46
N ARG A 99 21.61 18.92 16.37
CA ARG A 99 21.25 20.31 16.66
C ARG A 99 21.52 20.69 18.12
N GLU A 100 21.30 19.77 19.06
CA GLU A 100 21.60 19.97 20.49
C GLU A 100 23.08 20.30 20.74
N GLY A 101 23.99 19.79 19.89
CA GLY A 101 25.43 20.02 20.01
C GLY A 101 25.94 21.27 19.28
N HIS A 102 25.08 22.04 18.60
CA HIS A 102 25.48 23.19 17.79
C HIS A 102 24.81 24.48 18.27
N ASP A 103 25.58 25.56 18.34
CA ASP A 103 25.02 26.91 18.40
C ASP A 103 24.42 27.32 17.03
N ASP A 104 23.73 28.45 17.00
CA ASP A 104 23.02 28.89 15.78
C ASP A 104 23.99 29.15 14.60
N ALA A 105 25.18 29.68 14.89
CA ALA A 105 26.20 29.95 13.89
C ALA A 105 26.81 28.65 13.33
N GLY A 106 27.17 27.71 14.20
CA GLY A 106 27.67 26.39 13.80
C GLY A 106 26.63 25.59 13.02
N TRP A 107 25.36 25.62 13.44
CA TRP A 107 24.28 24.98 12.71
C TRP A 107 24.08 25.60 11.32
N GLY A 108 24.14 26.94 11.20
CA GLY A 108 24.08 27.65 9.92
C GLY A 108 25.17 27.19 8.95
N ALA A 109 26.42 27.12 9.41
CA ALA A 109 27.54 26.67 8.58
C ALA A 109 27.38 25.23 8.06
N VAL A 110 26.82 24.33 8.89
CA VAL A 110 26.52 22.95 8.49
C VAL A 110 25.43 22.90 7.42
N MET A 111 24.36 23.69 7.59
CA MET A 111 23.28 23.78 6.60
C MET A 111 23.76 24.35 5.26
N ASP A 112 24.62 25.37 5.28
CA ASP A 112 25.20 25.96 4.08
C ASP A 112 26.09 24.98 3.31
N GLU A 113 26.93 24.22 4.02
CA GLU A 113 27.74 23.15 3.41
C GLU A 113 26.85 22.01 2.86
N ALA A 114 25.79 21.63 3.58
CA ALA A 114 24.87 20.60 3.14
C ALA A 114 24.14 21.00 1.85
N HIS A 115 23.64 22.23 1.75
CA HIS A 115 23.03 22.77 0.54
C HIS A 115 24.03 22.78 -0.63
N ARG A 116 25.26 23.29 -0.42
CA ARG A 116 26.32 23.27 -1.46
C ARG A 116 26.57 21.85 -1.98
N ARG A 117 26.63 20.85 -1.11
CA ARG A 117 26.83 19.44 -1.52
C ARG A 117 25.62 18.85 -2.26
N LEU A 118 24.41 19.24 -1.87
CA LEU A 118 23.19 18.79 -2.54
C LEU A 118 23.11 19.35 -3.97
N ASP A 119 23.40 20.64 -4.14
CA ASP A 119 23.41 21.30 -5.44
C ASP A 119 24.43 20.66 -6.38
N MET A 120 25.65 20.35 -5.88
CA MET A 120 26.66 19.63 -6.66
C MET A 120 26.23 18.21 -7.06
N ARG A 121 25.38 17.54 -6.27
CA ARG A 121 24.84 16.22 -6.62
C ARG A 121 23.65 16.29 -7.58
N GLY A 122 22.90 17.38 -7.59
CA GLY A 122 21.76 17.59 -8.50
C GLY A 122 22.16 18.16 -9.87
N ALA A 123 23.37 18.72 -9.99
CA ALA A 123 23.93 19.24 -11.23
C ALA A 123 24.71 18.20 -12.06
N ALA A 124 24.82 16.96 -11.58
CA ALA A 124 25.48 15.82 -12.23
C ALA A 124 24.46 14.77 -12.67
#